data_AF-A0A524PYE0-F1
#
_entry.id   AF-A0A524PYE0-F1
#
_cell.length_a   1.000
_cell.length_b   1.000
_cell.length_c   1.000
_cell.angle_alpha   90.00
_cell.angle_beta   90.00
_cell.angle_gamma   90.00
#
_symmetry.space_group_name_H-M   'P 1'
#
loop_
_entity.id
_entity.type
_entity.pdbx_description
1 polymer ?
#
loop_
_entity_poly.entity_id
_entity_poly.type
_entity_poly.pdbx_seq_one_letter_code
_entity_poly.pdbx_strand_id
1 'polypeptide(L)'
;MTDFKKDRVHVTNTRGEPLASFGESGSGEGRFHGPEGVSFGGRGDIYVVDSGNNRVQKFDGTGRYILAFGKKGEYEGELSKPTDVAVIRDRVYVTDTGNGRIAVFDDSGNFVSNVAMPDTSAPRGITAKGNILMISDEVRGLLFFDPASGVMTPFESVAKGEGVSRLMASVTDRDGYLYCLDYERSAVALYSPVERRYANVSVEITSVDLKSFPVVAFYVNVRNREGSPLYGLSADNFVLTEDGAAITNLYTDYLKRLLPSASISLLVDRSEGAAAIHNDYPWAIDFILTKMRKNDSIKVTNFNDGTWVGNDFDWSRRRTLRAVKKRDYGKGKNLGKALYGAIGDLIPRLNRRGVVLVTDGSADEDSFRTYTAENVIRYAKSHYIPVYIISFREPNPVLAEIAAGTGGAIFRPRQVDGIKGIYGKIKSSEEYRYVLVYPTFKLPAFSGWWSDVRIEVEHRGQKGVEWGGYFVP
;
A
#
# COMPACT_ATOMS: atom_id res chain seq x y z
N MET A 1 17.84 -11.55 0.86
CA MET A 1 18.59 -12.23 -0.21
C MET A 1 19.39 -13.36 0.42
N THR A 2 19.37 -14.54 -0.16
CA THR A 2 20.19 -15.71 0.20
C THR A 2 21.47 -15.71 -0.64
N ASP A 3 22.61 -15.99 -0.02
CA ASP A 3 23.89 -16.19 -0.69
C ASP A 3 24.23 -17.68 -0.61
N PHE A 4 23.96 -18.39 -1.70
CA PHE A 4 24.16 -19.83 -1.83
C PHE A 4 25.62 -20.24 -1.57
N LYS A 5 26.59 -19.44 -2.04
CA LYS A 5 28.01 -19.82 -1.97
C LYS A 5 28.60 -19.54 -0.60
N LYS A 6 28.13 -18.51 0.11
CA LYS A 6 28.63 -18.15 1.44
C LYS A 6 27.84 -18.77 2.58
N ASP A 7 26.75 -19.48 2.30
CA ASP A 7 25.85 -20.03 3.31
C ASP A 7 25.27 -18.96 4.26
N ARG A 8 24.85 -17.82 3.69
CA ARG A 8 24.34 -16.68 4.50
C ARG A 8 23.07 -16.08 3.93
N VAL A 9 22.36 -15.35 4.78
CA VAL A 9 21.24 -14.50 4.41
C VAL A 9 21.61 -13.05 4.65
N HIS A 10 21.38 -12.21 3.66
CA HIS A 10 21.59 -10.77 3.68
C HIS A 10 20.25 -10.02 3.71
N VAL A 11 20.14 -9.08 4.64
CA VAL A 11 19.07 -8.10 4.71
C VAL A 11 19.59 -6.80 4.10
N THR A 12 18.89 -6.26 3.11
CA THR A 12 19.30 -5.05 2.39
C THR A 12 18.17 -4.02 2.37
N ASN A 13 18.51 -2.75 2.12
CA ASN A 13 17.50 -1.77 1.74
C ASN A 13 17.14 -1.87 0.24
N THR A 14 16.21 -1.03 -0.23
CA THR A 14 15.77 -1.03 -1.64
C THR A 14 16.82 -0.54 -2.64
N ARG A 15 17.95 -0.02 -2.17
CA ARG A 15 19.10 0.36 -3.00
C ARG A 15 20.15 -0.75 -3.08
N GLY A 16 19.91 -1.88 -2.42
CA GLY A 16 20.85 -3.01 -2.35
C GLY A 16 21.95 -2.84 -1.30
N GLU A 17 21.90 -1.80 -0.46
CA GLU A 17 22.89 -1.62 0.60
C GLU A 17 22.63 -2.63 1.73
N PRO A 18 23.65 -3.35 2.21
CA PRO A 18 23.50 -4.34 3.27
C PRO A 18 23.21 -3.67 4.61
N LEU A 19 22.17 -4.13 5.30
CA LEU A 19 21.76 -3.67 6.63
C LEU A 19 22.20 -4.66 7.71
N ALA A 20 21.99 -5.95 7.45
CA ALA A 20 22.33 -7.03 8.38
C ALA A 20 22.62 -8.32 7.60
N SER A 21 23.24 -9.28 8.26
CA SER A 21 23.41 -10.63 7.71
C SER A 21 23.49 -11.66 8.83
N PHE A 22 22.99 -12.85 8.57
CA PHE A 22 23.01 -13.97 9.51
C PHE A 22 23.24 -15.29 8.74
N GLY A 23 23.57 -16.35 9.49
CA GLY A 23 24.00 -17.62 8.91
C GLY A 23 25.51 -17.75 8.75
N GLU A 24 25.94 -19.01 8.80
CA GLU A 24 27.28 -19.50 8.52
C GLU A 24 27.18 -20.94 7.99
N SER A 25 28.25 -21.46 7.37
CA SER A 25 28.27 -22.83 6.85
C SER A 25 28.08 -23.88 7.97
N GLY A 26 27.20 -24.86 7.72
CA GLY A 26 27.03 -26.03 8.57
C GLY A 26 25.60 -26.58 8.58
N SER A 27 25.39 -27.60 9.42
CA SER A 27 24.10 -28.29 9.58
C SER A 27 23.41 -28.02 10.93
N GLY A 28 24.05 -27.23 11.81
CA GLY A 28 23.49 -26.82 13.11
C GLY A 28 22.37 -25.78 12.98
N GLU A 29 21.79 -25.41 14.12
CA GLU A 29 20.77 -24.36 14.20
C GLU A 29 21.31 -23.02 13.69
N GLY A 30 20.56 -22.37 12.79
CA GLY A 30 20.97 -21.10 12.19
C GLY A 30 22.15 -21.17 11.23
N ARG A 31 22.67 -22.37 10.94
CA ARG A 31 23.71 -22.64 9.93
C ARG A 31 23.09 -23.19 8.66
N PHE A 32 23.71 -22.91 7.53
CA PHE A 32 23.18 -23.28 6.21
C PHE A 32 24.18 -24.10 5.40
N HIS A 33 23.65 -24.83 4.42
CA HIS A 33 24.40 -25.41 3.33
C HIS A 33 23.64 -25.19 2.02
N GLY A 34 24.10 -24.25 1.21
CA GLY A 34 23.45 -23.85 -0.03
C GLY A 34 22.03 -23.32 0.18
N PRO A 35 21.82 -22.22 0.93
CA PRO A 35 20.50 -21.64 1.06
C PRO A 35 20.03 -21.07 -0.29
N GLU A 36 18.81 -21.42 -0.72
CA GLU A 36 18.26 -21.03 -2.02
C GLU A 36 17.08 -20.06 -1.85
N GLY A 37 15.90 -20.57 -1.49
CA GLY A 37 14.68 -19.77 -1.32
C GLY A 37 14.60 -19.00 -0.01
N VAL A 38 13.89 -17.88 -0.03
CA VAL A 38 13.56 -17.10 1.17
C VAL A 38 12.20 -16.43 1.05
N SER A 39 11.41 -16.49 2.13
CA SER A 39 10.09 -15.86 2.19
C SER A 39 9.80 -15.27 3.56
N PHE A 40 8.89 -14.29 3.60
CA PHE A 40 8.43 -13.70 4.84
C PHE A 40 7.08 -14.29 5.24
N GLY A 41 6.95 -14.64 6.52
CA GLY A 41 5.68 -14.98 7.15
C GLY A 41 4.88 -13.73 7.53
N GLY A 42 3.58 -13.91 7.80
CA GLY A 42 2.66 -12.80 8.12
C GLY A 42 3.00 -11.99 9.37
N ARG A 43 3.85 -12.51 10.25
CA ARG A 43 4.31 -11.85 11.49
C ARG A 43 5.70 -11.22 11.38
N GLY A 44 6.29 -11.22 10.18
CA GLY A 44 7.66 -10.75 9.94
C GLY A 44 8.73 -11.83 10.19
N ASP A 45 8.32 -13.08 10.40
CA ASP A 45 9.22 -14.24 10.44
C ASP A 45 9.85 -14.48 9.06
N ILE A 46 11.05 -15.03 9.05
CA ILE A 46 11.81 -15.29 7.82
C ILE A 46 11.96 -16.81 7.67
N TYR A 47 11.48 -17.35 6.57
CA TYR A 47 11.64 -18.75 6.19
C TYR A 47 12.74 -18.86 5.14
N VAL A 48 13.71 -19.73 5.37
CA VAL A 48 14.86 -19.93 4.49
C VAL A 48 14.95 -21.40 4.12
N VAL A 49 14.99 -21.68 2.84
CA VAL A 49 15.21 -23.03 2.32
C VAL A 49 16.70 -23.34 2.35
N ASP A 50 17.06 -24.35 3.14
CA ASP A 50 18.41 -24.83 3.32
C ASP A 50 18.59 -26.10 2.46
N SER A 51 18.73 -25.88 1.14
CA SER A 51 18.64 -26.90 0.10
C SER A 51 19.61 -28.06 0.32
N GLY A 52 20.87 -27.75 0.64
CA GLY A 52 21.91 -28.75 0.90
C GLY A 52 21.65 -29.60 2.14
N ASN A 53 20.99 -29.05 3.15
CA ASN A 53 20.56 -29.80 4.34
C ASN A 53 19.15 -30.40 4.22
N ASN A 54 18.45 -30.19 3.09
CA ASN A 54 17.09 -30.69 2.81
C ASN A 54 16.08 -30.32 3.90
N ARG A 55 16.10 -29.06 4.34
CA ARG A 55 15.22 -28.55 5.39
C ARG A 55 14.83 -27.10 5.12
N VAL A 56 13.85 -26.62 5.87
CA VAL A 56 13.51 -25.20 5.96
C VAL A 56 13.77 -24.72 7.37
N GLN A 57 14.36 -23.54 7.51
CA GLN A 57 14.62 -22.90 8.79
C GLN A 57 13.81 -21.62 8.92
N LYS A 58 13.23 -21.41 10.10
CA LYS A 58 12.46 -20.22 10.47
C LYS A 58 13.27 -19.34 11.43
N PHE A 59 13.27 -18.04 11.17
CA PHE A 59 13.94 -17.01 11.96
C PHE A 59 12.95 -15.91 12.31
N ASP A 60 13.22 -15.16 13.38
CA ASP A 60 12.50 -13.92 13.63
C ASP A 60 12.98 -12.78 12.70
N GLY A 61 12.28 -11.65 12.70
CA GLY A 61 12.63 -10.48 11.87
C GLY A 61 14.02 -9.87 12.15
N THR A 62 14.72 -10.32 13.20
CA THR A 62 16.11 -9.90 13.51
C THR A 62 17.15 -10.91 13.01
N GLY A 63 16.72 -12.06 12.49
CA GLY A 63 17.60 -13.13 12.01
C GLY A 63 18.00 -14.14 13.08
N ARG A 64 17.33 -14.17 14.24
CA ARG A 64 17.56 -15.19 15.27
C ARG A 64 16.76 -16.45 14.94
N TYR A 65 17.44 -17.59 15.03
CA TYR A 65 16.84 -18.91 14.78
C TYR A 65 15.65 -19.19 15.71
N ILE A 66 14.57 -19.74 15.15
CA ILE A 66 13.39 -20.18 15.89
C ILE A 66 13.26 -21.70 15.84
N LEU A 67 13.18 -22.27 14.63
CA LEU A 67 12.99 -23.71 14.42
C LEU A 67 13.44 -24.14 13.03
N ALA A 68 13.54 -25.45 12.82
CA ALA A 68 13.78 -26.06 11.53
C ALA A 68 12.87 -27.27 11.35
N PHE A 69 12.46 -27.54 10.12
CA PHE A 69 11.63 -28.70 9.76
C PHE A 69 11.99 -29.23 8.38
N GLY A 70 11.58 -30.47 8.12
CA GLY A 70 12.07 -31.24 6.99
C GLY A 70 13.40 -31.94 7.29
N LYS A 71 13.62 -33.05 6.59
CA LYS A 71 14.86 -33.82 6.58
C LYS A 71 14.97 -34.51 5.24
N LYS A 72 16.17 -34.93 4.86
CA LYS A 72 16.40 -35.62 3.59
C LYS A 72 15.53 -36.89 3.48
N GLY A 73 14.78 -37.01 2.39
CA GLY A 73 14.06 -38.22 2.02
C GLY A 73 12.87 -37.96 1.10
N GLU A 74 12.01 -38.97 0.97
CA GLU A 74 10.91 -39.00 -0.02
C GLU A 74 9.54 -39.18 0.66
N TYR A 75 9.51 -39.55 1.94
CA TYR A 75 8.29 -39.77 2.69
C TYR A 75 7.61 -38.45 3.11
N GLU A 76 6.44 -38.55 3.73
CA GLU A 76 5.69 -37.40 4.26
C GLU A 76 6.53 -36.58 5.24
N GLY A 77 6.56 -35.27 5.04
CA GLY A 77 7.39 -34.34 5.83
C GLY A 77 8.89 -34.38 5.53
N GLU A 78 9.36 -35.28 4.66
CA GLU A 78 10.73 -35.31 4.17
C GLU A 78 10.88 -34.49 2.89
N LEU A 79 12.08 -33.96 2.64
CA LEU A 79 12.39 -33.09 1.52
C LEU A 79 13.62 -33.62 0.77
N SER A 80 13.69 -33.34 -0.52
CA SER A 80 14.80 -33.69 -1.39
C SER A 80 15.12 -32.50 -2.30
N LYS A 81 16.25 -31.83 -2.05
CA LYS A 81 16.68 -30.62 -2.76
C LYS A 81 15.56 -29.57 -2.89
N PRO A 82 14.99 -29.11 -1.76
CA PRO A 82 13.99 -28.05 -1.81
C PRO A 82 14.62 -26.75 -2.33
N THR A 83 13.94 -26.02 -3.20
CA THR A 83 14.52 -24.83 -3.85
C THR A 83 13.92 -23.52 -3.37
N ASP A 84 12.60 -23.48 -3.15
CA ASP A 84 11.90 -22.24 -2.83
C ASP A 84 10.75 -22.43 -1.83
N VAL A 85 10.30 -21.33 -1.22
CA VAL A 85 9.27 -21.33 -0.18
C VAL A 85 8.32 -20.14 -0.32
N ALA A 86 7.04 -20.39 -0.10
CA ALA A 86 6.01 -19.34 -0.01
C ALA A 86 5.15 -19.55 1.23
N VAL A 87 4.73 -18.46 1.86
CA VAL A 87 3.87 -18.51 3.05
C VAL A 87 2.53 -17.85 2.72
N ILE A 88 1.44 -18.58 2.96
CA ILE A 88 0.08 -18.04 2.88
C ILE A 88 -0.60 -18.32 4.22
N ARG A 89 -0.97 -17.25 4.93
CA ARG A 89 -1.54 -17.31 6.29
C ARG A 89 -0.56 -18.06 7.22
N ASP A 90 -1.00 -19.17 7.81
CA ASP A 90 -0.20 -20.00 8.72
C ASP A 90 0.32 -21.29 8.05
N ARG A 91 0.32 -21.35 6.71
CA ARG A 91 0.83 -22.48 5.92
C ARG A 91 2.07 -22.10 5.14
N VAL A 92 3.05 -23.00 5.16
CA VAL A 92 4.34 -22.89 4.47
C VAL A 92 4.37 -23.91 3.34
N TYR A 93 4.55 -23.43 2.12
CA TYR A 93 4.59 -24.24 0.91
C TYR A 93 6.02 -24.27 0.39
N VAL A 94 6.58 -25.46 0.28
CA VAL A 94 7.97 -25.68 -0.11
C VAL A 94 8.00 -26.41 -1.43
N THR A 95 8.73 -25.89 -2.42
CA THR A 95 8.99 -26.62 -3.67
C THR A 95 10.03 -27.69 -3.41
N ASP A 96 9.58 -28.94 -3.39
CA ASP A 96 10.39 -30.12 -3.13
C ASP A 96 10.84 -30.71 -4.48
N THR A 97 11.74 -30.00 -5.15
CA THR A 97 12.11 -30.24 -6.54
C THR A 97 12.62 -31.65 -6.80
N GLY A 98 13.41 -32.21 -5.88
CA GLY A 98 13.94 -33.58 -6.02
C GLY A 98 12.84 -34.64 -6.01
N ASN A 99 11.72 -34.37 -5.35
CA ASN A 99 10.56 -35.26 -5.29
C ASN A 99 9.44 -34.86 -6.25
N GLY A 100 9.59 -33.76 -7.02
CA GLY A 100 8.60 -33.30 -7.99
C GLY A 100 7.26 -32.86 -7.37
N ARG A 101 7.26 -32.36 -6.14
CA ARG A 101 6.02 -32.02 -5.40
C ARG A 101 6.12 -30.68 -4.68
N ILE A 102 5.00 -30.24 -4.11
CA ILE A 102 4.98 -29.14 -3.13
C ILE A 102 4.59 -29.72 -1.78
N ALA A 103 5.51 -29.63 -0.82
CA ALA A 103 5.28 -30.06 0.55
C ALA A 103 4.69 -28.89 1.37
N VAL A 104 3.62 -29.15 2.11
CA VAL A 104 2.92 -28.14 2.92
C VAL A 104 3.15 -28.42 4.40
N PHE A 105 3.57 -27.40 5.11
CA PHE A 105 3.78 -27.40 6.57
C PHE A 105 2.96 -26.31 7.23
N ASP A 106 2.77 -26.41 8.55
CA ASP A 106 2.22 -25.32 9.36
C ASP A 106 3.34 -24.40 9.91
N ASP A 107 2.94 -23.30 10.55
CA ASP A 107 3.85 -22.32 11.17
C ASP A 107 4.77 -22.90 12.27
N SER A 108 4.42 -24.08 12.81
CA SER A 108 5.21 -24.83 13.80
C SER A 108 6.12 -25.88 13.17
N GLY A 109 6.10 -26.05 11.85
CA GLY A 109 6.92 -27.00 11.11
C GLY A 109 6.34 -28.41 11.03
N ASN A 110 5.08 -28.63 11.43
CA ASN A 110 4.44 -29.94 11.26
C ASN A 110 4.03 -30.13 9.80
N PHE A 111 4.21 -31.34 9.28
CA PHE A 111 3.73 -31.70 7.95
C PHE A 111 2.19 -31.71 7.92
N VAL A 112 1.63 -31.11 6.88
CA VAL A 112 0.18 -31.00 6.69
C VAL A 112 -0.28 -31.88 5.52
N SER A 113 0.33 -31.71 4.35
CA SER A 113 -0.08 -32.41 3.13
C SER A 113 0.93 -32.21 2.00
N ASN A 114 0.87 -33.05 0.97
CA ASN A 114 1.50 -32.77 -0.32
C ASN A 114 0.47 -32.24 -1.32
N VAL A 115 0.87 -31.27 -2.13
CA VAL A 115 0.12 -30.92 -3.34
C VAL A 115 0.63 -31.79 -4.49
N ALA A 116 -0.27 -32.58 -5.08
CA ALA A 116 0.04 -33.37 -6.25
C ALA A 116 0.30 -32.44 -7.44
N MET A 117 1.45 -32.62 -8.07
CA MET A 117 1.81 -31.92 -9.30
C MET A 117 1.50 -32.82 -10.51
N PRO A 118 1.24 -32.25 -11.70
CA PRO A 118 1.08 -33.04 -12.91
C PRO A 118 2.33 -33.89 -13.20
N ASP A 119 2.16 -35.05 -13.82
CA ASP A 119 3.28 -35.87 -14.27
C ASP A 119 4.29 -35.04 -15.08
N THR A 120 5.58 -35.31 -14.88
CA THR A 120 6.73 -34.60 -15.49
C THR A 120 6.95 -33.15 -15.02
N SER A 121 6.37 -32.73 -13.90
CA SER A 121 6.69 -31.44 -13.26
C SER A 121 8.09 -31.39 -12.65
N ALA A 122 8.75 -30.25 -12.79
CA ALA A 122 9.99 -29.89 -12.08
C ALA A 122 9.81 -28.51 -11.42
N PRO A 123 9.08 -28.43 -10.28
CA PRO A 123 8.80 -27.16 -9.63
C PRO A 123 10.09 -26.56 -9.05
N ARG A 124 10.31 -25.27 -9.29
CA ARG A 124 11.46 -24.50 -8.81
C ARG A 124 11.03 -23.34 -7.93
N GLY A 125 10.52 -22.29 -8.55
CA GLY A 125 10.07 -21.09 -7.86
C GLY A 125 8.65 -21.24 -7.35
N ILE A 126 8.35 -20.63 -6.21
CA ILE A 126 6.99 -20.50 -5.71
C ILE A 126 6.77 -19.12 -5.10
N THR A 127 5.65 -18.48 -5.45
CA THR A 127 5.35 -17.12 -4.99
C THR A 127 3.89 -16.98 -4.66
N ALA A 128 3.59 -16.35 -3.53
CA ALA A 128 2.22 -16.06 -3.12
C ALA A 128 1.72 -14.75 -3.76
N LYS A 129 0.56 -14.81 -4.41
CA LYS A 129 -0.21 -13.65 -4.90
C LYS A 129 -1.57 -13.64 -4.21
N GLY A 130 -1.66 -12.91 -3.10
CA GLY A 130 -2.86 -12.91 -2.25
C GLY A 130 -3.08 -14.30 -1.65
N ASN A 131 -4.17 -14.97 -2.02
CA ASN A 131 -4.47 -16.34 -1.58
C ASN A 131 -4.09 -17.42 -2.60
N ILE A 132 -3.51 -17.06 -3.75
CA ILE A 132 -3.14 -18.00 -4.82
C ILE A 132 -1.62 -18.18 -4.83
N LEU A 133 -1.15 -19.40 -5.08
CA LEU A 133 0.26 -19.71 -5.32
C LEU A 133 0.55 -19.72 -6.81
N MET A 134 1.65 -19.10 -7.17
CA MET A 134 2.26 -19.16 -8.50
C MET A 134 3.47 -20.07 -8.42
N ILE A 135 3.46 -21.15 -9.17
CA ILE A 135 4.48 -22.19 -9.17
C ILE A 135 5.20 -22.13 -10.51
N SER A 136 6.48 -21.82 -10.47
CA SER A 136 7.37 -21.85 -11.62
C SER A 136 7.91 -23.25 -11.81
N ASP A 137 7.55 -23.89 -12.91
CA ASP A 137 7.95 -25.24 -13.27
C ASP A 137 8.85 -25.22 -14.52
N GLU A 138 9.97 -25.96 -14.50
CA GLU A 138 10.90 -25.97 -15.63
C GLU A 138 10.30 -26.59 -16.90
N VAL A 139 9.34 -27.50 -16.76
CA VAL A 139 8.78 -28.29 -17.87
C VAL A 139 7.40 -27.79 -18.26
N ARG A 140 6.55 -27.49 -17.28
CA ARG A 140 5.15 -27.08 -17.48
C ARG A 140 4.98 -25.56 -17.59
N GLY A 141 6.02 -24.78 -17.29
CA GLY A 141 5.92 -23.33 -17.22
C GLY A 141 5.25 -22.86 -15.94
N LEU A 142 4.38 -21.86 -16.02
CA LEU A 142 3.74 -21.29 -14.85
C LEU A 142 2.43 -22.01 -14.51
N LEU A 143 2.26 -22.42 -13.26
CA LEU A 143 1.04 -23.01 -12.73
C LEU A 143 0.47 -22.11 -11.62
N PHE A 144 -0.85 -21.94 -11.57
CA PHE A 144 -1.55 -21.31 -10.47
C PHE A 144 -2.22 -22.39 -9.63
N PHE A 145 -2.06 -22.31 -8.31
CA PHE A 145 -2.70 -23.21 -7.37
C PHE A 145 -3.47 -22.40 -6.33
N ASP A 146 -4.76 -22.70 -6.20
CA ASP A 146 -5.62 -22.14 -5.15
C ASP A 146 -5.70 -23.12 -3.96
N PRO A 147 -5.06 -22.83 -2.81
CA PRO A 147 -5.09 -23.70 -1.66
C PRO A 147 -6.48 -23.88 -1.02
N ALA A 148 -7.44 -22.99 -1.30
CA ALA A 148 -8.78 -23.09 -0.74
C ALA A 148 -9.63 -24.14 -1.47
N SER A 149 -9.53 -24.17 -2.80
CA SER A 149 -10.25 -25.14 -3.64
C SER A 149 -9.42 -26.39 -3.98
N GLY A 150 -8.09 -26.34 -3.83
CA GLY A 150 -7.17 -27.38 -4.27
C GLY A 150 -6.99 -27.43 -5.79
N VAL A 151 -7.53 -26.46 -6.53
CA VAL A 151 -7.49 -26.44 -7.99
C VAL A 151 -6.15 -25.91 -8.48
N MET A 152 -5.59 -26.58 -9.48
CA MET A 152 -4.39 -26.16 -10.19
C MET A 152 -4.73 -25.85 -11.65
N THR A 153 -4.32 -24.66 -12.12
CA THR A 153 -4.55 -24.20 -13.50
C THR A 153 -3.24 -23.79 -14.15
N PRO A 154 -2.91 -24.27 -15.36
CA PRO A 154 -1.75 -23.80 -16.08
C PRO A 154 -1.96 -22.37 -16.60
N PHE A 155 -0.88 -21.60 -16.66
CA PHE A 155 -0.86 -20.32 -17.36
C PHE A 155 -0.84 -20.56 -18.87
N GLU A 156 -1.77 -19.94 -19.60
CA GLU A 156 -1.79 -19.94 -21.05
C GLU A 156 -1.59 -18.52 -21.58
N SER A 157 -0.57 -18.33 -22.43
CA SER A 157 -0.40 -17.10 -23.19
C SER A 157 -1.26 -17.14 -24.45
N VAL A 158 -1.98 -16.06 -24.73
CA VAL A 158 -2.80 -15.89 -25.94
C VAL A 158 -1.94 -15.80 -27.21
N ALA A 159 -0.66 -15.44 -27.09
CA ALA A 159 0.28 -15.41 -28.21
C ALA A 159 0.90 -16.81 -28.44
N LYS A 160 0.44 -17.51 -29.48
CA LYS A 160 1.00 -18.81 -29.90
C LYS A 160 2.50 -18.67 -30.18
N GLY A 161 3.34 -19.43 -29.45
CA GLY A 161 4.79 -19.47 -29.64
C GLY A 161 5.62 -18.60 -28.69
N GLU A 162 5.00 -17.74 -27.89
CA GLU A 162 5.67 -16.86 -26.90
C GLU A 162 5.59 -17.41 -25.47
N GLY A 163 5.76 -18.73 -25.32
CA GLY A 163 5.92 -19.36 -24.01
C GLY A 163 7.30 -19.07 -23.42
N VAL A 164 7.42 -19.16 -22.09
CA VAL A 164 8.70 -19.30 -21.40
C VAL A 164 9.22 -20.72 -21.60
N SER A 165 10.50 -20.88 -21.94
CA SER A 165 11.06 -22.20 -22.25
C SER A 165 11.58 -22.94 -21.02
N ARG A 166 12.29 -22.25 -20.12
CA ARG A 166 12.70 -22.80 -18.82
C ARG A 166 12.48 -21.81 -17.69
N LEU A 167 11.31 -21.91 -17.06
CA LEU A 167 10.88 -20.97 -16.04
C LEU A 167 11.51 -21.28 -14.67
N MET A 168 12.28 -20.34 -14.13
CA MET A 168 12.89 -20.48 -12.80
C MET A 168 12.07 -19.82 -11.70
N ALA A 169 11.53 -18.63 -11.97
CA ALA A 169 10.80 -17.83 -11.01
C ALA A 169 9.77 -16.96 -11.71
N SER A 170 8.70 -16.64 -10.99
CA SER A 170 7.62 -15.81 -11.49
C SER A 170 7.10 -14.91 -10.39
N VAL A 171 6.88 -13.64 -10.68
CA VAL A 171 6.31 -12.67 -9.74
C VAL A 171 5.30 -11.79 -10.45
N THR A 172 4.31 -11.28 -9.71
CA THR A 172 3.43 -10.23 -10.22
C THR A 172 3.65 -8.92 -9.52
N ASP A 173 3.55 -7.81 -10.25
CA ASP A 173 3.44 -6.50 -9.62
C ASP A 173 2.02 -6.23 -9.10
N ARG A 174 1.86 -5.07 -8.43
CA ARG A 174 0.56 -4.59 -7.91
C ARG A 174 -0.48 -4.38 -9.02
N ASP A 175 0.00 -4.16 -10.23
CA ASP A 175 -0.79 -3.95 -11.42
C ASP A 175 -1.17 -5.26 -12.12
N GLY A 176 -0.74 -6.39 -11.57
CA GLY A 176 -1.07 -7.71 -12.08
C GLY A 176 -0.29 -8.12 -13.31
N TYR A 177 0.71 -7.33 -13.74
CA TYR A 177 1.66 -7.79 -14.75
C TYR A 177 2.49 -8.91 -14.19
N LEU A 178 2.74 -9.90 -15.02
CA LEU A 178 3.45 -11.12 -14.68
C LEU A 178 4.85 -11.04 -15.29
N TYR A 179 5.86 -11.23 -14.44
CA TYR A 179 7.26 -11.31 -14.80
C TYR A 179 7.71 -12.75 -14.63
N CYS A 180 8.22 -13.34 -15.70
CA CYS A 180 8.68 -14.72 -15.73
C CYS A 180 10.17 -14.74 -16.08
N LEU A 181 10.99 -15.30 -15.21
CA LEU A 181 12.42 -15.45 -15.43
C LEU A 181 12.68 -16.68 -16.30
N ASP A 182 13.02 -16.46 -17.56
CA ASP A 182 13.35 -17.49 -18.52
C ASP A 182 14.87 -17.70 -18.54
N TYR A 183 15.31 -18.82 -17.95
CA TYR A 183 16.73 -19.12 -17.81
C TYR A 183 17.40 -19.40 -19.16
N GLU A 184 16.73 -20.13 -20.05
CA GLU A 184 17.31 -20.50 -21.35
C GLU A 184 17.45 -19.28 -22.26
N ARG A 185 16.47 -18.37 -22.23
CA ARG A 185 16.54 -17.14 -23.01
C ARG A 185 17.37 -16.04 -22.37
N SER A 186 17.85 -16.24 -21.14
CA SER A 186 18.52 -15.19 -20.34
C SER A 186 17.71 -13.88 -20.32
N ALA A 187 16.39 -14.00 -20.16
CA ALA A 187 15.46 -12.90 -20.32
C ALA A 187 14.35 -12.94 -19.26
N VAL A 188 13.73 -11.78 -19.01
CA VAL A 188 12.50 -11.68 -18.23
C VAL A 188 11.35 -11.46 -19.20
N ALA A 189 10.48 -12.46 -19.34
CA ALA A 189 9.26 -12.34 -20.12
C ALA A 189 8.22 -11.57 -19.31
N LEU A 190 7.63 -10.53 -19.92
CA LEU A 190 6.60 -9.69 -19.33
C LEU A 190 5.25 -10.00 -19.98
N TYR A 191 4.29 -10.47 -19.19
CA TYR A 191 2.93 -10.71 -19.63
C TYR A 191 1.97 -9.70 -19.01
N SER A 192 1.08 -9.15 -19.84
CA SER A 192 -0.03 -8.31 -19.40
C SER A 192 -1.31 -9.13 -19.32
N PRO A 193 -2.17 -8.89 -18.30
CA PRO A 193 -3.55 -9.36 -18.34
C PRO A 193 -4.25 -8.90 -19.63
N VAL A 194 -5.12 -9.74 -20.18
CA VAL A 194 -5.80 -9.48 -21.46
C VAL A 194 -6.72 -8.27 -21.35
N GLU A 195 -7.35 -8.09 -20.19
CA GLU A 195 -8.24 -6.98 -19.85
C GLU A 195 -7.53 -5.62 -19.95
N ARG A 196 -6.20 -5.63 -19.80
CA ARG A 196 -5.36 -4.42 -19.79
C ARG A 196 -4.79 -4.05 -21.16
N ARG A 197 -4.89 -4.91 -22.19
CA ARG A 197 -4.38 -4.60 -23.54
C ARG A 197 -5.15 -3.49 -24.26
N TYR A 198 -6.38 -3.19 -23.83
CA TYR A 198 -7.27 -2.23 -24.48
C TYR A 198 -7.80 -1.13 -23.55
N ALA A 199 -7.23 -1.02 -22.35
CA ALA A 199 -7.67 -0.05 -21.36
C ALA A 199 -6.85 1.23 -21.45
N ASN A 200 -7.52 2.36 -21.72
CA ASN A 200 -6.92 3.68 -21.52
C ASN A 200 -6.70 3.96 -20.03
N VAL A 201 -5.72 4.79 -19.73
CA VAL A 201 -5.49 5.29 -18.37
C VAL A 201 -6.22 6.62 -18.21
N SER A 202 -6.79 6.82 -17.02
CA SER A 202 -7.39 8.09 -16.62
C SER A 202 -6.31 8.96 -16.00
N VAL A 203 -6.18 10.18 -16.51
CA VAL A 203 -5.28 11.20 -15.99
C VAL A 203 -6.16 12.29 -15.41
N GLU A 204 -5.88 12.76 -14.20
CA GLU A 204 -6.69 13.79 -13.53
C GLU A 204 -5.75 14.85 -12.94
N ILE A 205 -5.88 16.09 -13.39
CA ILE A 205 -5.17 17.22 -12.79
C ILE A 205 -5.89 17.62 -11.51
N THR A 206 -5.24 17.37 -10.37
CA THR A 206 -5.85 17.64 -9.05
C THR A 206 -5.63 19.07 -8.58
N SER A 207 -4.49 19.67 -8.91
CA SER A 207 -4.16 21.06 -8.57
C SER A 207 -2.94 21.55 -9.35
N VAL A 208 -2.81 22.87 -9.45
CA VAL A 208 -1.65 23.56 -10.02
C VAL A 208 -1.08 24.49 -8.97
N ASP A 209 0.25 24.46 -8.77
CA ASP A 209 0.97 25.36 -7.87
C ASP A 209 1.87 26.29 -8.69
N LEU A 210 1.66 27.59 -8.49
CA LEU A 210 2.33 28.70 -9.18
C LEU A 210 3.17 29.57 -8.23
N LYS A 211 3.32 29.18 -6.96
CA LYS A 211 4.05 30.00 -5.95
C LYS A 211 5.50 30.29 -6.32
N SER A 212 6.09 29.45 -7.16
CA SER A 212 7.48 29.59 -7.62
C SER A 212 7.57 29.97 -9.10
N PHE A 213 6.54 30.62 -9.65
CA PHE A 213 6.53 31.08 -11.05
C PHE A 213 7.83 31.84 -11.39
N PRO A 214 8.51 31.56 -12.53
CA PRO A 214 8.06 30.82 -13.72
C PRO A 214 8.25 29.29 -13.66
N VAL A 215 8.42 28.70 -12.48
CA VAL A 215 8.32 27.24 -12.31
C VAL A 215 6.88 26.88 -11.98
N VAL A 216 6.30 25.99 -12.79
CA VAL A 216 4.92 25.51 -12.65
C VAL A 216 4.95 24.07 -12.19
N ALA A 217 4.08 23.73 -11.23
CA ALA A 217 3.92 22.37 -10.74
C ALA A 217 2.47 21.89 -10.90
N PHE A 218 2.27 20.84 -11.68
CA PHE A 218 0.99 20.13 -11.79
C PHE A 218 1.00 18.90 -10.88
N TYR A 219 -0.06 18.75 -10.10
CA TYR A 219 -0.28 17.54 -9.31
C TYR A 219 -1.31 16.66 -10.01
N VAL A 220 -0.89 15.49 -10.46
CA VAL A 220 -1.67 14.66 -11.36
C VAL A 220 -1.89 13.29 -10.74
N ASN A 221 -3.10 12.78 -10.84
CA ASN A 221 -3.40 11.40 -10.52
C ASN A 221 -3.50 10.58 -11.81
N VAL A 222 -2.89 9.40 -11.83
CA VAL A 222 -2.97 8.48 -12.97
C VAL A 222 -3.59 7.19 -12.47
N ARG A 223 -4.72 6.81 -13.07
CA ARG A 223 -5.49 5.63 -12.68
C ARG A 223 -5.69 4.70 -13.87
N ASN A 224 -5.79 3.42 -13.58
CA ASN A 224 -6.25 2.43 -14.53
C ASN A 224 -7.79 2.50 -14.69
N ARG A 225 -8.34 1.63 -15.56
CA ARG A 225 -9.79 1.54 -15.81
C ARG A 225 -10.62 1.17 -14.57
N GLU A 226 -10.04 0.44 -13.62
CA GLU A 226 -10.70 0.10 -12.35
C GLU A 226 -10.65 1.25 -11.33
N GLY A 227 -10.09 2.41 -11.69
CA GLY A 227 -9.90 3.54 -10.78
C GLY A 227 -8.76 3.35 -9.78
N SER A 228 -7.97 2.29 -9.93
CA SER A 228 -6.79 2.04 -9.10
C SER A 228 -5.62 2.90 -9.59
N PRO A 229 -4.85 3.52 -8.70
CA PRO A 229 -3.74 4.39 -9.08
C PRO A 229 -2.59 3.57 -9.68
N LEU A 230 -1.92 4.13 -10.70
CA LEU A 230 -0.73 3.55 -11.33
C LEU A 230 0.55 4.02 -10.64
N TYR A 231 1.50 3.10 -10.48
CA TYR A 231 2.74 3.34 -9.74
C TYR A 231 3.97 3.29 -10.63
N GLY A 232 5.04 3.97 -10.19
CA GLY A 232 6.36 3.84 -10.80
C GLY A 232 6.49 4.55 -12.14
N LEU A 233 5.62 5.52 -12.44
CA LEU A 233 5.78 6.37 -13.61
C LEU A 233 6.99 7.30 -13.41
N SER A 234 7.87 7.35 -14.42
CA SER A 234 8.99 8.30 -14.52
C SER A 234 8.61 9.46 -15.44
N ALA A 235 9.51 10.45 -15.58
CA ALA A 235 9.35 11.55 -16.53
C ALA A 235 9.12 11.04 -17.98
N ASP A 236 9.73 9.91 -18.35
CA ASP A 236 9.59 9.31 -19.69
C ASP A 236 8.17 8.84 -20.01
N ASN A 237 7.33 8.65 -18.98
CA ASN A 237 5.93 8.28 -19.17
C ASN A 237 5.04 9.48 -19.45
N PHE A 238 5.52 10.72 -19.27
CA PHE A 238 4.72 11.93 -19.41
C PHE A 238 5.19 12.77 -20.59
N VAL A 239 4.23 13.22 -21.40
CA VAL A 239 4.46 14.28 -22.39
C VAL A 239 3.58 15.45 -22.00
N LEU A 240 4.21 16.58 -21.67
CA LEU A 240 3.51 17.81 -21.31
C LEU A 240 3.66 18.81 -22.44
N THR A 241 2.54 19.39 -22.89
CA THR A 241 2.49 20.42 -23.93
C THR A 241 1.84 21.67 -23.35
N GLU A 242 2.49 22.81 -23.46
CA GLU A 242 1.97 24.12 -23.02
C GLU A 242 1.76 25.01 -24.24
N ASP A 243 0.53 25.47 -24.47
CA ASP A 243 0.08 26.22 -25.65
C ASP A 243 0.57 25.64 -26.99
N GLY A 244 0.55 24.31 -27.10
CA GLY A 244 0.98 23.58 -28.30
C GLY A 244 2.49 23.31 -28.40
N ALA A 245 3.32 23.83 -27.48
CA ALA A 245 4.75 23.56 -27.42
C ALA A 245 5.08 22.46 -26.40
N ALA A 246 5.82 21.43 -26.82
CA ALA A 246 6.24 20.34 -25.95
C ALA A 246 7.31 20.81 -24.95
N ILE A 247 7.11 20.46 -23.68
CA ILE A 247 8.06 20.75 -22.59
C ILE A 247 9.10 19.63 -22.52
N THR A 248 10.37 20.00 -22.66
CA THR A 248 11.49 19.05 -22.68
C THR A 248 12.14 18.83 -21.32
N ASN A 249 12.13 19.84 -20.45
CA ASN A 249 12.73 19.79 -19.11
C ASN A 249 11.67 19.47 -18.04
N LEU A 250 10.97 18.36 -18.22
CA LEU A 250 9.96 17.90 -17.29
C LEU A 250 10.62 17.11 -16.15
N TYR A 251 10.47 17.61 -14.93
CA TYR A 251 10.81 16.87 -13.73
C TYR A 251 9.56 16.19 -13.18
N THR A 252 9.63 14.87 -12.99
CA THR A 252 8.56 14.09 -12.38
C THR A 252 9.08 13.40 -11.14
N ASP A 253 8.31 13.49 -10.06
CA ASP A 253 8.51 12.62 -8.92
C ASP A 253 7.17 12.15 -8.35
N TYR A 254 7.23 11.02 -7.68
CA TYR A 254 6.11 10.46 -6.98
C TYR A 254 6.06 11.07 -5.58
N LEU A 255 4.98 11.80 -5.29
CA LEU A 255 4.90 12.67 -4.13
C LEU A 255 5.07 11.93 -2.79
N LYS A 256 4.83 10.60 -2.78
CA LYS A 256 5.14 9.69 -1.67
C LYS A 256 6.59 9.84 -1.18
N ARG A 257 7.54 10.21 -2.04
CA ARG A 257 8.98 10.33 -1.74
C ARG A 257 9.41 11.72 -1.26
N LEU A 258 8.67 12.77 -1.62
CA LEU A 258 9.11 14.15 -1.42
C LEU A 258 8.56 14.84 -0.16
N LEU A 259 7.45 14.36 0.43
CA LEU A 259 6.82 15.06 1.55
C LEU A 259 6.57 14.13 2.75
N PRO A 260 7.44 14.16 3.78
CA PRO A 260 7.23 13.40 5.00
C PRO A 260 6.23 14.09 5.94
N SER A 261 5.56 15.18 5.56
CA SER A 261 4.60 15.90 6.40
C SER A 261 3.17 15.36 6.28
N ALA A 262 2.30 15.70 7.24
CA ALA A 262 0.90 15.27 7.27
C ALA A 262 -0.02 16.47 7.56
N SER A 263 -1.17 16.52 6.90
CA SER A 263 -2.30 17.38 7.21
C SER A 263 -3.42 16.53 7.79
N ILE A 264 -3.83 16.87 9.01
CA ILE A 264 -4.88 16.14 9.73
C ILE A 264 -6.08 17.06 9.90
N SER A 265 -7.27 16.58 9.56
CA SER A 265 -8.52 17.27 9.94
C SER A 265 -9.11 16.56 11.15
N LEU A 266 -9.07 17.23 12.31
CA LEU A 266 -9.58 16.74 13.57
C LEU A 266 -11.01 17.21 13.78
N LEU A 267 -11.94 16.27 13.70
CA LEU A 267 -13.35 16.47 14.00
C LEU A 267 -13.62 16.19 15.48
N VAL A 268 -14.18 17.17 16.18
CA VAL A 268 -14.53 17.06 17.59
C VAL A 268 -16.04 17.19 17.77
N ASP A 269 -16.64 16.12 18.26
CA ASP A 269 -18.08 16.04 18.51
C ASP A 269 -18.50 16.90 19.70
N ARG A 270 -19.40 17.85 19.43
CA ARG A 270 -20.01 18.80 20.36
C ARG A 270 -21.52 18.62 20.52
N SER A 271 -22.03 17.44 20.22
CA SER A 271 -23.41 17.07 20.56
C SER A 271 -23.61 16.95 22.07
N GLU A 272 -24.85 17.16 22.54
CA GLU A 272 -25.18 17.05 23.99
C GLU A 272 -24.76 15.70 24.59
N GLY A 273 -24.90 14.60 23.84
CA GLY A 273 -24.49 13.25 24.27
C GLY A 273 -22.99 13.10 24.54
N ALA A 274 -22.18 13.94 23.89
CA ALA A 274 -20.73 13.99 24.03
C ALA A 274 -20.23 14.90 25.17
N ALA A 275 -21.10 15.70 25.80
CA ALA A 275 -20.69 16.62 26.87
C ALA A 275 -20.09 15.90 28.08
N ALA A 276 -20.62 14.71 28.41
CA ALA A 276 -20.17 13.90 29.55
C ALA A 276 -18.73 13.39 29.42
N ILE A 277 -18.25 13.18 28.19
CA ILE A 277 -16.92 12.63 27.89
C ILE A 277 -15.90 13.69 27.48
N HIS A 278 -16.27 14.96 27.57
CA HIS A 278 -15.43 16.10 27.16
C HIS A 278 -13.99 16.03 27.70
N ASN A 279 -13.85 15.63 28.96
CA ASN A 279 -12.57 15.65 29.66
C ASN A 279 -11.56 14.64 29.09
N ASP A 280 -12.03 13.62 28.36
CA ASP A 280 -11.18 12.56 27.81
C ASP A 280 -10.69 12.87 26.38
N TYR A 281 -11.32 13.82 25.69
CA TYR A 281 -10.93 14.21 24.33
C TYR A 281 -9.48 14.70 24.24
N PRO A 282 -9.02 15.64 25.10
CA PRO A 282 -7.64 16.11 25.04
C PRO A 282 -6.63 14.97 25.20
N TRP A 283 -6.92 13.98 26.05
CA TRP A 283 -6.04 12.83 26.28
C TRP A 283 -5.88 11.97 25.02
N ALA A 284 -6.98 11.60 24.37
CA ALA A 284 -6.92 10.76 23.17
C ALA A 284 -6.20 11.46 22.02
N ILE A 285 -6.46 12.77 21.85
CA ILE A 285 -5.86 13.59 20.80
C ILE A 285 -4.37 13.82 21.06
N ASP A 286 -3.93 13.89 22.31
CA ASP A 286 -2.54 14.16 22.66
C ASP A 286 -1.56 13.10 22.15
N PHE A 287 -2.00 11.82 22.05
CA PHE A 287 -1.19 10.77 21.44
C PHE A 287 -0.85 11.04 19.96
N ILE A 288 -1.72 11.75 19.25
CA ILE A 288 -1.49 12.15 17.86
C ILE A 288 -0.58 13.38 17.85
N LEU A 289 -0.89 14.40 18.67
CA LEU A 289 -0.17 15.67 18.68
C LEU A 289 1.29 15.55 19.13
N THR A 290 1.59 14.62 20.04
CA THR A 290 2.97 14.38 20.51
C THR A 290 3.90 13.84 19.43
N LYS A 291 3.36 13.22 18.38
CA LYS A 291 4.13 12.69 17.25
C LYS A 291 4.28 13.68 16.09
N MET A 292 3.45 14.72 16.05
CA MET A 292 3.49 15.74 15.00
C MET A 292 4.77 16.57 15.03
N ARG A 293 5.26 16.92 13.83
CA ARG A 293 6.45 17.76 13.61
C ARG A 293 6.04 19.15 13.13
N LYS A 294 6.99 20.11 13.11
CA LYS A 294 6.74 21.50 12.68
C LYS A 294 6.17 21.64 11.27
N ASN A 295 6.49 20.71 10.37
CA ASN A 295 6.01 20.73 8.98
C ASN A 295 4.64 20.05 8.82
N ASP A 296 4.11 19.42 9.87
CA ASP A 296 2.76 18.88 9.89
C ASP A 296 1.75 19.99 10.16
N SER A 297 0.50 19.76 9.81
CA SER A 297 -0.59 20.68 10.13
C SER A 297 -1.82 19.93 10.61
N ILE A 298 -2.58 20.54 11.52
CA ILE A 298 -3.84 20.03 12.01
C ILE A 298 -4.87 21.15 12.05
N LYS A 299 -6.05 20.90 11.48
CA LYS A 299 -7.23 21.75 11.60
C LYS A 299 -8.15 21.12 12.63
N VAL A 300 -8.74 21.94 13.50
CA VAL A 300 -9.78 21.48 14.44
C VAL A 300 -11.11 22.03 13.98
N THR A 301 -12.03 21.14 13.65
CA THR A 301 -13.41 21.49 13.32
C THR A 301 -14.32 20.87 14.39
N ASN A 302 -15.06 21.73 15.08
CA ASN A 302 -16.07 21.31 16.04
C ASN A 302 -17.39 21.13 15.30
N PHE A 303 -18.22 20.19 15.74
CA PHE A 303 -19.54 20.00 15.13
C PHE A 303 -20.60 19.53 16.12
N ASN A 304 -21.83 19.96 15.87
CA ASN A 304 -23.07 19.44 16.45
C ASN A 304 -24.07 19.31 15.29
N ASP A 305 -25.20 20.02 15.28
CA ASP A 305 -26.01 20.21 14.07
C ASP A 305 -25.28 21.00 12.96
N GLY A 306 -24.43 21.96 13.35
CA GLY A 306 -23.58 22.76 12.47
C GLY A 306 -22.09 22.43 12.62
N THR A 307 -21.24 23.12 11.85
CA THR A 307 -19.78 22.99 11.91
C THR A 307 -19.13 24.35 12.08
N TRP A 308 -18.07 24.44 12.88
CA TRP A 308 -17.26 25.65 13.00
C TRP A 308 -15.79 25.34 13.28
N VAL A 309 -14.92 26.23 12.82
CA VAL A 309 -13.47 26.07 12.96
C VAL A 309 -13.05 26.46 14.38
N GLY A 310 -12.47 25.51 15.11
CA GLY A 310 -11.81 25.76 16.39
C GLY A 310 -10.39 26.28 16.23
N ASN A 311 -9.69 25.78 15.20
CA ASN A 311 -8.36 26.21 14.77
C ASN A 311 -8.20 25.86 13.28
N ASP A 312 -7.60 26.76 12.51
CA ASP A 312 -7.20 26.44 11.13
C ASP A 312 -5.92 25.60 11.11
N PHE A 313 -5.52 25.10 9.95
CA PHE A 313 -4.34 24.26 9.79
C PHE A 313 -3.08 24.92 10.35
N ASP A 314 -2.58 24.37 11.46
CA ASP A 314 -1.29 24.75 12.04
C ASP A 314 -0.60 23.56 12.71
N TRP A 315 0.65 23.73 13.13
CA TRP A 315 1.41 22.70 13.85
C TRP A 315 1.28 22.81 15.38
N SER A 316 0.54 23.79 15.90
CA SER A 316 0.60 24.21 17.30
C SER A 316 -0.22 23.32 18.21
N ARG A 317 0.43 22.32 18.81
CA ARG A 317 -0.16 21.45 19.85
C ARG A 317 -0.92 22.24 20.93
N ARG A 318 -0.39 23.38 21.38
CA ARG A 318 -1.03 24.24 22.38
C ARG A 318 -2.35 24.84 21.89
N ARG A 319 -2.40 25.36 20.65
CA ARG A 319 -3.64 25.95 20.09
C ARG A 319 -4.67 24.86 19.82
N THR A 320 -4.26 23.73 19.30
CA THR A 320 -5.11 22.55 19.08
C THR A 320 -5.73 22.07 20.38
N LEU A 321 -4.94 21.83 21.43
CA LEU A 321 -5.47 21.42 22.74
C LEU A 321 -6.40 22.48 23.35
N ARG A 322 -6.11 23.77 23.17
CA ARG A 322 -7.00 24.85 23.62
C ARG A 322 -8.34 24.81 22.89
N ALA A 323 -8.34 24.58 21.57
CA ALA A 323 -9.57 24.46 20.78
C ALA A 323 -10.40 23.23 21.20
N VAL A 324 -9.74 22.09 21.46
CA VAL A 324 -10.38 20.86 21.93
C VAL A 324 -10.97 21.03 23.34
N LYS A 325 -10.35 21.80 24.22
CA LYS A 325 -10.83 22.06 25.59
C LYS A 325 -12.02 23.03 25.69
N LYS A 326 -12.42 23.70 24.61
CA LYS A 326 -13.65 24.53 24.62
C LYS A 326 -14.88 23.66 24.84
N ARG A 327 -15.93 24.18 25.49
CA ARG A 327 -17.13 23.42 25.88
C ARG A 327 -18.39 23.90 25.16
N ASP A 328 -18.25 24.26 23.89
CA ASP A 328 -19.33 24.79 23.08
C ASP A 328 -20.23 23.64 22.57
N TYR A 329 -21.04 23.07 23.47
CA TYR A 329 -21.96 21.95 23.18
C TYR A 329 -23.34 22.45 22.75
N GLY A 330 -24.02 21.71 21.86
CA GLY A 330 -25.36 22.05 21.43
C GLY A 330 -26.15 20.87 20.86
N LYS A 331 -27.40 21.14 20.50
CA LYS A 331 -28.32 20.15 19.96
C LYS A 331 -27.89 19.65 18.58
N GLY A 332 -28.32 18.44 18.25
CA GLY A 332 -28.08 17.81 16.96
C GLY A 332 -26.66 17.28 16.78
N LYS A 333 -26.49 16.44 15.76
CA LYS A 333 -25.22 15.74 15.49
C LYS A 333 -25.06 15.38 14.02
N ASN A 334 -24.81 16.35 13.15
CA ASN A 334 -24.67 16.12 11.71
C ASN A 334 -23.26 15.61 11.34
N LEU A 335 -23.01 14.32 11.62
CA LEU A 335 -21.77 13.61 11.29
C LEU A 335 -21.47 13.63 9.79
N GLY A 336 -22.47 13.39 8.94
CA GLY A 336 -22.31 13.35 7.49
C GLY A 336 -21.72 14.65 6.93
N LYS A 337 -22.30 15.80 7.32
CA LYS A 337 -21.79 17.13 6.94
C LYS A 337 -20.38 17.40 7.48
N ALA A 338 -20.12 17.04 8.75
CA ALA A 338 -18.81 17.26 9.37
C ALA A 338 -17.71 16.44 8.68
N LEU A 339 -17.95 15.16 8.41
CA LEU A 339 -17.02 14.27 7.72
C LEU A 339 -16.75 14.72 6.29
N TYR A 340 -17.81 15.02 5.53
CA TYR A 340 -17.66 15.48 4.15
C TYR A 340 -16.85 16.78 4.06
N GLY A 341 -17.13 17.76 4.94
CA GLY A 341 -16.37 19.00 5.02
C GLY A 341 -14.89 18.78 5.42
N ALA A 342 -14.63 17.90 6.39
CA ALA A 342 -13.26 17.59 6.82
C ALA A 342 -12.43 16.92 5.73
N ILE A 343 -13.05 16.07 4.90
CA ILE A 343 -12.41 15.49 3.72
C ILE A 343 -12.11 16.60 2.71
N GLY A 344 -13.08 17.47 2.41
CA GLY A 344 -12.94 18.59 1.49
C GLY A 344 -11.79 19.54 1.86
N ASP A 345 -11.65 19.87 3.15
CA ASP A 345 -10.57 20.70 3.69
C ASP A 345 -9.16 20.14 3.41
N LEU A 346 -9.06 18.82 3.25
CA LEU A 346 -7.80 18.12 3.02
C LEU A 346 -7.49 17.95 1.53
N ILE A 347 -8.46 18.05 0.62
CA ILE A 347 -8.24 17.83 -0.83
C ILE A 347 -7.11 18.73 -1.38
N PRO A 348 -7.08 20.05 -1.11
CA PRO A 348 -6.03 20.92 -1.63
C PRO A 348 -4.65 20.68 -1.00
N ARG A 349 -4.58 19.88 0.08
CA ARG A 349 -3.31 19.62 0.78
C ARG A 349 -2.49 18.60 0.00
N LEU A 350 -1.21 18.91 -0.17
CA LEU A 350 -0.28 18.11 -0.96
C LEU A 350 0.38 16.99 -0.16
N ASN A 351 0.43 17.12 1.16
CA ASN A 351 1.07 16.15 2.05
C ASN A 351 0.13 14.99 2.43
N ARG A 352 0.58 14.06 3.28
CA ARG A 352 -0.25 12.92 3.75
C ARG A 352 -1.51 13.44 4.44
N ARG A 353 -2.66 12.84 4.14
CA ARG A 353 -3.96 13.33 4.63
C ARG A 353 -4.66 12.29 5.46
N GLY A 354 -5.37 12.73 6.49
CA GLY A 354 -6.22 11.87 7.28
C GLY A 354 -7.23 12.66 8.10
N VAL A 355 -8.43 12.11 8.22
CA VAL A 355 -9.45 12.64 9.13
C VAL A 355 -9.38 11.86 10.43
N VAL A 356 -9.45 12.56 11.55
CA VAL A 356 -9.59 11.94 12.88
C VAL A 356 -10.87 12.46 13.50
N LEU A 357 -11.85 11.58 13.70
CA LEU A 357 -13.09 11.89 14.38
C LEU A 357 -13.02 11.43 15.84
N VAL A 358 -13.34 12.33 16.75
CA VAL A 358 -13.44 12.04 18.19
C VAL A 358 -14.88 12.27 18.61
N THR A 359 -15.55 11.21 19.05
CA THR A 359 -17.01 11.19 19.29
C THR A 359 -17.38 10.26 20.44
N ASP A 360 -18.58 10.44 20.99
CA ASP A 360 -19.15 9.49 21.95
C ASP A 360 -19.50 8.13 21.32
N GLY A 361 -19.58 8.05 19.99
CA GLY A 361 -19.88 6.83 19.25
C GLY A 361 -21.34 6.68 18.83
N SER A 362 -22.23 7.54 19.33
CA SER A 362 -23.64 7.52 18.92
C SER A 362 -23.77 8.02 17.47
N ALA A 363 -24.71 7.45 16.74
CA ALA A 363 -25.17 7.99 15.46
C ALA A 363 -26.61 7.52 15.25
N ASP A 364 -27.42 8.40 14.70
CA ASP A 364 -28.81 8.17 14.31
C ASP A 364 -29.02 8.53 12.84
N GLU A 365 -30.23 8.34 12.32
CA GLU A 365 -30.56 8.68 10.92
C GLU A 365 -30.35 10.18 10.63
N ASP A 366 -30.71 11.04 11.59
CA ASP A 366 -30.52 12.49 11.50
C ASP A 366 -29.05 12.87 11.40
N SER A 367 -28.14 12.04 11.94
CA SER A 367 -26.70 12.28 11.88
C SER A 367 -26.14 12.25 10.46
N PHE A 368 -26.85 11.64 9.52
CA PHE A 368 -26.46 11.52 8.11
C PHE A 368 -27.46 12.16 7.15
N ARG A 369 -28.33 13.05 7.64
CA ARG A 369 -29.38 13.70 6.84
C ARG A 369 -28.88 14.53 5.66
N THR A 370 -27.66 15.09 5.73
CA THR A 370 -27.07 15.90 4.64
C THR A 370 -26.24 15.06 3.69
N TYR A 371 -25.37 14.20 4.22
CA TYR A 371 -24.58 13.26 3.43
C TYR A 371 -24.65 11.89 4.11
N THR A 372 -25.06 10.88 3.35
CA THR A 372 -25.10 9.50 3.80
C THR A 372 -23.70 8.95 4.09
N ALA A 373 -23.61 7.90 4.91
CA ALA A 373 -22.35 7.20 5.15
C ALA A 373 -21.68 6.73 3.86
N GLU A 374 -22.47 6.19 2.91
CA GLU A 374 -21.99 5.77 1.60
C GLU A 374 -21.37 6.93 0.80
N ASN A 375 -22.02 8.11 0.80
CA ASN A 375 -21.49 9.30 0.14
C ASN A 375 -20.15 9.72 0.73
N VAL A 376 -20.04 9.72 2.07
CA VAL A 376 -18.78 10.02 2.77
C VAL A 376 -17.69 9.00 2.42
N ILE A 377 -18.00 7.70 2.44
CA ILE A 377 -17.04 6.64 2.10
C ILE A 377 -16.54 6.81 0.67
N ARG A 378 -17.46 6.99 -0.29
CA ARG A 378 -17.12 7.16 -1.70
C ARG A 378 -16.25 8.40 -1.92
N TYR A 379 -16.58 9.51 -1.27
CA TYR A 379 -15.82 10.76 -1.38
C TYR A 379 -14.42 10.66 -0.76
N ALA A 380 -14.30 10.04 0.42
CA ALA A 380 -13.00 9.76 1.02
C ALA A 380 -12.16 8.79 0.17
N LYS A 381 -12.78 7.72 -0.37
CA LYS A 381 -12.09 6.77 -1.26
C LYS A 381 -11.58 7.42 -2.53
N SER A 382 -12.38 8.26 -3.19
CA SER A 382 -11.96 8.93 -4.44
C SER A 382 -10.75 9.84 -4.24
N HIS A 383 -10.58 10.42 -3.05
CA HIS A 383 -9.45 11.27 -2.72
C HIS A 383 -8.38 10.60 -1.86
N TYR A 384 -8.55 9.31 -1.54
CA TYR A 384 -7.67 8.49 -0.71
C TYR A 384 -7.37 9.08 0.67
N ILE A 385 -8.41 9.59 1.33
CA ILE A 385 -8.30 10.19 2.66
C ILE A 385 -8.89 9.21 3.69
N PRO A 386 -8.06 8.51 4.48
CA PRO A 386 -8.55 7.59 5.50
C PRO A 386 -9.22 8.34 6.66
N VAL A 387 -10.30 7.77 7.18
CA VAL A 387 -11.04 8.29 8.34
C VAL A 387 -10.79 7.39 9.55
N TYR A 388 -10.09 7.92 10.55
CA TYR A 388 -9.88 7.26 11.84
C TYR A 388 -10.90 7.78 12.85
N ILE A 389 -11.50 6.87 13.62
CA ILE A 389 -12.55 7.22 14.58
C ILE A 389 -12.13 6.77 15.97
N ILE A 390 -12.23 7.67 16.95
CA ILE A 390 -12.06 7.38 18.36
C ILE A 390 -13.43 7.51 19.03
N SER A 391 -13.99 6.36 19.42
CA SER A 391 -15.33 6.25 20.02
C SER A 391 -15.23 5.93 21.50
N PHE A 392 -15.77 6.79 22.36
CA PHE A 392 -15.73 6.61 23.82
C PHE A 392 -16.81 5.67 24.36
N ARG A 393 -17.90 5.46 23.64
CA ARG A 393 -18.91 4.42 23.94
C ARG A 393 -18.91 3.35 22.86
N GLU A 394 -19.90 2.45 22.90
CA GLU A 394 -20.13 1.47 21.84
C GLU A 394 -20.44 2.24 20.54
N PRO A 395 -19.60 2.10 19.51
CA PRO A 395 -19.83 2.83 18.28
C PRO A 395 -21.02 2.24 17.54
N ASN A 396 -21.85 3.12 16.97
CA ASN A 396 -22.82 2.69 15.98
C ASN A 396 -22.09 1.97 14.81
N PRO A 397 -22.61 0.83 14.32
CA PRO A 397 -22.00 0.08 13.21
C PRO A 397 -21.63 0.92 11.98
N VAL A 398 -22.43 1.95 11.67
CA VAL A 398 -22.17 2.87 10.55
C VAL A 398 -20.83 3.58 10.68
N LEU A 399 -20.38 3.91 11.89
CA LEU A 399 -19.06 4.51 12.10
C LEU A 399 -17.93 3.52 11.79
N ALA A 400 -18.10 2.25 12.17
CA ALA A 400 -17.14 1.20 11.83
C ALA A 400 -17.08 0.97 10.32
N GLU A 401 -18.23 1.02 9.64
CA GLU A 401 -18.33 0.93 8.18
C GLU A 401 -17.60 2.09 7.50
N ILE A 402 -17.78 3.34 7.96
CA ILE A 402 -17.07 4.49 7.41
C ILE A 402 -15.56 4.36 7.60
N ALA A 403 -15.12 4.00 8.81
CA ALA A 403 -13.69 3.86 9.09
C ALA A 403 -13.06 2.76 8.22
N ALA A 404 -13.68 1.58 8.15
CA ALA A 404 -13.18 0.47 7.33
C ALA A 404 -13.26 0.79 5.83
N GLY A 405 -14.37 1.36 5.39
CA GLY A 405 -14.61 1.73 4.00
C GLY A 405 -13.60 2.75 3.48
N THR A 406 -13.11 3.66 4.31
CA THR A 406 -12.13 4.68 3.89
C THR A 406 -10.67 4.23 4.00
N GLY A 407 -10.41 2.98 4.41
CA GLY A 407 -9.05 2.50 4.70
C GLY A 407 -8.49 3.02 6.05
N GLY A 408 -9.35 3.62 6.86
CA GLY A 408 -9.06 4.00 8.23
C GLY A 408 -9.34 2.88 9.23
N ALA A 409 -9.56 3.25 10.49
CA ALA A 409 -9.86 2.30 11.56
C ALA A 409 -10.59 2.99 12.71
N ILE A 410 -11.42 2.22 13.41
CA ILE A 410 -12.11 2.65 14.62
C ILE A 410 -11.39 2.12 15.86
N PHE A 411 -11.25 2.97 16.87
CA PHE A 411 -10.57 2.67 18.12
C PHE A 411 -11.43 3.06 19.31
N ARG A 412 -11.33 2.26 20.36
CA ARG A 412 -11.87 2.59 21.69
C ARG A 412 -10.74 3.04 22.61
N PRO A 413 -11.00 3.86 23.63
CA PRO A 413 -9.99 4.34 24.58
C PRO A 413 -9.13 3.24 25.21
N ARG A 414 -9.68 2.02 25.39
CA ARG A 414 -8.95 0.85 25.91
C ARG A 414 -7.83 0.37 24.97
N GLN A 415 -7.92 0.65 23.68
CA GLN A 415 -6.96 0.27 22.64
C GLN A 415 -5.89 1.36 22.45
N VAL A 416 -5.17 1.67 23.52
CA VAL A 416 -4.20 2.79 23.57
C VAL A 416 -3.15 2.69 22.46
N ASP A 417 -2.64 1.49 22.18
CA ASP A 417 -1.64 1.29 21.13
C ASP A 417 -2.20 1.54 19.72
N GLY A 418 -3.49 1.24 19.52
CA GLY A 418 -4.21 1.58 18.30
C GLY A 418 -4.29 3.09 18.07
N ILE A 419 -4.64 3.84 19.12
CA ILE A 419 -4.74 5.32 19.09
C ILE A 419 -3.36 5.95 18.85
N LYS A 420 -2.32 5.49 19.55
CA LYS A 420 -0.92 5.92 19.33
C LYS A 420 -0.45 5.65 17.89
N GLY A 421 -0.97 4.59 17.28
CA GLY A 421 -0.65 4.21 15.90
C GLY A 421 -1.29 5.09 14.83
N ILE A 422 -2.33 5.89 15.14
CA ILE A 422 -3.08 6.68 14.14
C ILE A 422 -2.16 7.58 13.31
N TYR A 423 -1.30 8.36 13.97
CA TYR A 423 -0.36 9.24 13.27
C TYR A 423 0.57 8.46 12.33
N GLY A 424 1.09 7.31 12.79
CA GLY A 424 1.93 6.43 11.98
C GLY A 424 1.17 5.91 10.75
N LYS A 425 -0.08 5.48 10.93
CA LYS A 425 -0.95 5.01 9.84
C LYS A 425 -1.24 6.11 8.81
N ILE A 426 -1.52 7.35 9.24
CA ILE A 426 -1.66 8.50 8.35
C ILE A 426 -0.35 8.79 7.61
N LYS A 427 0.81 8.71 8.28
CA LYS A 427 2.12 8.92 7.62
C LYS A 427 2.45 7.86 6.58
N SER A 428 2.05 6.62 6.84
CA SER A 428 2.21 5.51 5.91
C SER A 428 1.09 5.42 4.88
N SER A 429 0.03 6.24 4.99
CA SER A 429 -1.08 6.22 4.04
C SER A 429 -0.54 6.45 2.64
N GLU A 430 -1.08 5.75 1.67
CA GLU A 430 -0.59 5.88 0.32
C GLU A 430 -0.97 7.28 -0.24
N GLU A 431 -0.11 7.84 -1.10
CA GLU A 431 -0.33 9.11 -1.80
C GLU A 431 0.06 8.85 -3.23
N TYR A 432 -0.89 9.05 -4.13
CA TYR A 432 -0.84 8.51 -5.48
C TYR A 432 -0.60 9.57 -6.54
N ARG A 433 -0.51 10.83 -6.14
CA ARG A 433 -0.24 11.93 -7.04
C ARG A 433 1.22 11.96 -7.46
N TYR A 434 1.42 12.20 -8.74
CA TYR A 434 2.68 12.62 -9.33
C TYR A 434 2.75 14.13 -9.31
N VAL A 435 3.94 14.67 -9.09
CA VAL A 435 4.22 16.09 -9.33
C VAL A 435 4.99 16.21 -10.64
N LEU A 436 4.46 17.02 -11.55
CA LEU A 436 5.06 17.37 -12.83
C LEU A 436 5.53 18.82 -12.71
N VAL A 437 6.83 19.03 -12.63
CA VAL A 437 7.45 20.35 -12.46
C VAL A 437 8.21 20.72 -13.72
N TYR A 438 7.95 21.90 -14.26
CA TYR A 438 8.70 22.41 -15.39
C TYR A 438 8.84 23.94 -15.33
N PRO A 439 9.93 24.49 -15.90
CA PRO A 439 10.02 25.92 -16.16
C PRO A 439 9.15 26.27 -17.36
N THR A 440 8.17 27.16 -17.19
CA THR A 440 7.37 27.66 -18.33
C THR A 440 8.18 28.68 -19.14
N PHE A 441 7.85 28.80 -20.44
CA PHE A 441 8.34 29.88 -21.29
C PHE A 441 7.57 31.20 -21.09
N LYS A 442 6.51 31.21 -20.26
CA LYS A 442 5.72 32.41 -19.96
C LYS A 442 6.50 33.36 -19.06
N LEU A 443 6.50 34.63 -19.45
CA LEU A 443 7.06 35.73 -18.67
C LEU A 443 6.01 36.27 -17.69
N PRO A 444 6.42 36.78 -16.51
CA PRO A 444 5.51 37.43 -15.55
C PRO A 444 4.72 38.60 -16.16
N ALA A 445 5.24 39.20 -17.24
CA ALA A 445 4.55 40.27 -17.97
C ALA A 445 3.20 39.83 -18.58
N PHE A 446 2.94 38.54 -18.72
CA PHE A 446 1.66 37.99 -19.20
C PHE A 446 0.65 37.71 -18.08
N SER A 447 0.81 38.32 -16.89
CA SER A 447 -0.13 38.21 -15.77
C SER A 447 -1.60 38.27 -16.23
N GLY A 448 -2.41 37.31 -15.76
CA GLY A 448 -3.83 37.18 -16.10
C GLY A 448 -4.12 36.48 -17.43
N TRP A 449 -3.12 36.12 -18.22
CA TRP A 449 -3.32 35.31 -19.43
C TRP A 449 -3.48 33.84 -19.08
N TRP A 450 -4.43 33.19 -19.75
CA TRP A 450 -4.61 31.73 -19.67
C TRP A 450 -3.53 31.04 -20.50
N SER A 451 -2.92 30.01 -19.92
CA SER A 451 -2.03 29.09 -20.62
C SER A 451 -2.65 27.69 -20.58
N ASP A 452 -2.82 27.10 -21.76
CA ASP A 452 -3.40 25.78 -21.94
C ASP A 452 -2.32 24.72 -21.78
N VAL A 453 -2.60 23.68 -20.99
CA VAL A 453 -1.66 22.60 -20.70
C VAL A 453 -2.32 21.25 -20.96
N ARG A 454 -1.69 20.47 -21.84
CA ARG A 454 -2.06 19.09 -22.13
C ARG A 454 -1.06 18.15 -21.49
N ILE A 455 -1.54 17.19 -20.70
CA ILE A 455 -0.72 16.14 -20.08
C ILE A 455 -1.12 14.81 -20.69
N GLU A 456 -0.18 14.18 -21.40
CA GLU A 456 -0.33 12.83 -21.93
C GLU A 456 0.50 11.86 -21.10
N VAL A 457 -0.06 10.69 -20.82
CA VAL A 457 0.60 9.60 -20.11
C VAL A 457 0.63 8.38 -21.00
N GLU A 458 1.81 7.83 -21.22
CA GLU A 458 2.01 6.55 -21.88
C GLU A 458 2.70 5.56 -20.93
N HIS A 459 2.00 4.47 -20.60
CA HIS A 459 2.53 3.43 -19.74
C HIS A 459 2.18 2.06 -20.29
N ARG A 460 3.21 1.29 -20.68
CA ARG A 460 3.08 -0.10 -21.16
C ARG A 460 2.03 -0.25 -22.29
N GLY A 461 2.03 0.69 -23.23
CA GLY A 461 1.11 0.72 -24.38
C GLY A 461 -0.28 1.31 -24.07
N GLN A 462 -0.58 1.62 -22.82
CA GLN A 462 -1.80 2.35 -22.43
C GLN A 462 -1.56 3.84 -22.53
N LYS A 463 -2.57 4.58 -23.02
CA LYS A 463 -2.52 6.04 -23.16
C LYS A 463 -3.64 6.70 -22.38
N GLY A 464 -3.35 7.87 -21.85
CA GLY A 464 -4.32 8.76 -21.21
C GLY A 464 -3.93 10.20 -21.46
N VAL A 465 -4.93 11.07 -21.53
CA VAL A 465 -4.75 12.50 -21.79
C VAL A 465 -5.65 13.26 -20.85
N GLU A 466 -5.13 14.32 -20.26
CA GLU A 466 -5.90 15.31 -19.53
C GLU A 466 -5.54 16.71 -20.01
N TRP A 467 -6.55 17.57 -20.06
CA TRP A 467 -6.38 18.99 -20.39
C TRP A 467 -6.62 19.82 -19.15
N GLY A 468 -5.78 20.82 -18.96
CA GLY A 468 -5.92 21.80 -17.91
C GLY A 468 -5.19 23.06 -18.30
N GLY A 469 -4.82 23.85 -17.30
CA GLY A 469 -4.10 25.09 -17.55
C GLY A 469 -4.07 25.94 -16.31
N TYR A 470 -3.53 27.14 -16.46
CA TYR A 470 -3.42 28.08 -15.38
C TYR A 470 -3.41 29.51 -15.91
N PHE A 471 -3.78 30.45 -15.03
CA PHE A 471 -3.55 31.87 -15.27
C PHE A 471 -2.15 32.24 -14.80
N VAL A 472 -1.41 32.96 -15.63
CA VAL A 472 -0.12 33.53 -15.23
C VAL A 472 -0.34 34.46 -14.02
N PRO A 473 0.36 34.24 -12.89
CA PRO A 473 0.10 34.93 -11.62
C PRO A 473 0.57 36.39 -11.59
#